data_AF-A0A353GZ22-F1
#
_entry.id   AF-A0A353GZ22-F1
#
_cell.length_a   1.000
_cell.length_b   1.000
_cell.length_c   1.000
_cell.angle_alpha   90.00
_cell.angle_beta   90.00
_cell.angle_gamma   90.00
#
_symmetry.space_group_name_H-M   'P 1'
#
loop_
_entity.id
_entity.type
_entity.pdbx_description
1 polymer ?
#
loop_
_entity_poly.entity_id
_entity_poly.type
_entity_poly.pdbx_seq_one_letter_code
_entity_poly.pdbx_strand_id
1 'polypeptide(L)'
;MLKAKEILRLKHEVQLSLREIGQACNCGKTTVAEVLERAEKAGITWPIGISDKQLMSMLYPSLENKNFPPEPDMEYVFHQMKKKSVTLMLLWEE
;
A
#
# COMPACT_ATOMS: atom_id res chain seq x y z
N MET A 1 -6.85 0.43 -13.68
CA MET A 1 -5.85 1.06 -12.79
C MET A 1 -4.61 1.51 -13.61
N LEU A 2 -4.77 1.96 -14.87
CA LEU A 2 -3.69 2.32 -15.83
C LEU A 2 -3.09 3.74 -15.65
N LYS A 3 -3.44 4.43 -14.56
CA LYS A 3 -3.21 5.87 -14.45
C LYS A 3 -1.80 6.24 -13.98
N ALA A 4 -1.10 5.36 -13.26
CA ALA A 4 0.24 5.67 -12.74
C ALA A 4 1.27 5.90 -13.85
N LYS A 5 1.23 5.07 -14.90
CA LYS A 5 2.10 5.23 -16.07
C LYS A 5 1.81 6.54 -16.80
N GLU A 6 0.52 6.88 -16.96
CA GLU A 6 0.13 8.12 -17.63
C GLU A 6 0.46 9.37 -16.80
N ILE A 7 0.33 9.31 -15.47
CA ILE A 7 0.78 10.37 -14.56
C ILE A 7 2.28 10.64 -14.74
N LEU A 8 3.11 9.58 -14.78
CA LEU A 8 4.55 9.70 -15.01
C LEU A 8 4.84 10.27 -16.39
N ARG A 9 4.15 9.78 -17.43
CA ARG A 9 4.28 10.29 -18.79
C ARG A 9 3.97 11.79 -18.88
N LEU A 10 2.81 12.22 -18.37
CA LEU A 10 2.40 13.63 -18.40
C LEU A 10 3.34 14.53 -17.60
N LYS A 11 3.94 14.01 -16.52
CA LYS A 11 4.91 14.75 -15.72
C LYS A 11 6.26 14.90 -16.44
N HIS A 12 6.75 13.86 -17.09
CA HIS A 12 8.10 13.85 -17.68
C HIS A 12 8.14 14.31 -19.15
N GLU A 13 7.15 13.94 -19.97
CA GLU A 13 7.07 14.36 -21.39
C GLU A 13 6.50 15.76 -21.54
N VAL A 14 5.44 16.09 -20.79
CA VAL A 14 4.65 17.31 -21.00
C VAL A 14 4.92 18.38 -19.92
N GLN A 15 5.58 18.01 -18.82
CA GLN A 15 5.91 18.90 -17.69
C GLN A 15 4.72 19.66 -17.10
N LEU A 16 3.52 19.05 -17.14
CA LEU A 16 2.30 19.65 -16.63
C LEU A 16 2.31 19.84 -15.10
N SER A 17 1.47 20.75 -14.62
CA SER A 17 1.25 20.92 -13.19
C SER A 17 0.49 19.73 -12.60
N LEU A 18 0.67 19.48 -11.31
CA LEU A 18 -0.02 18.38 -10.60
C LEU A 18 -1.56 18.46 -10.73
N ARG A 19 -2.09 19.67 -10.87
CA ARG A 19 -3.53 19.92 -11.00
C ARG A 19 -4.05 19.54 -12.39
N GLU A 20 -3.31 19.86 -13.43
CA GLU A 20 -3.64 19.49 -14.82
C GLU A 20 -3.53 17.98 -15.03
N ILE A 21 -2.48 17.36 -14.47
CA ILE A 21 -2.32 15.90 -14.49
C ILE A 21 -3.52 15.23 -13.79
N GLY A 22 -3.94 15.77 -12.64
CA GLY A 22 -5.12 15.29 -11.92
C GLY A 22 -6.41 15.39 -12.73
N GLN A 23 -6.61 16.50 -13.45
CA GLN A 23 -7.74 16.66 -14.36
C GLN A 23 -7.69 15.66 -15.53
N ALA A 24 -6.54 15.50 -16.18
CA ALA A 24 -6.37 14.58 -17.31
C ALA A 24 -6.56 13.11 -16.91
N CYS A 25 -6.01 12.71 -15.75
CA CYS A 25 -6.11 11.34 -15.24
C CYS A 25 -7.37 11.11 -14.37
N ASN A 26 -8.24 12.11 -14.21
CA ASN A 26 -9.43 12.05 -13.36
C ASN A 26 -9.11 11.52 -11.95
N CYS A 27 -8.12 12.15 -11.31
CA CYS A 27 -7.65 11.86 -9.95
C CYS A 27 -7.34 13.16 -9.19
N GLY A 28 -7.35 13.08 -7.86
CA GLY A 28 -7.03 14.23 -7.01
C GLY A 28 -5.56 14.64 -7.11
N LYS A 29 -5.27 15.94 -6.94
CA LYS A 29 -3.89 16.47 -6.87
C LYS A 29 -3.03 15.72 -5.84
N THR A 30 -3.62 15.37 -4.70
CA THR A 30 -2.97 14.61 -3.62
C THR A 30 -2.53 13.24 -4.12
N THR A 31 -3.41 12.50 -4.78
CA THR A 31 -3.10 11.19 -5.36
C THR A 31 -1.99 11.28 -6.41
N VAL A 32 -2.00 12.31 -7.26
CA VAL A 32 -0.93 12.52 -8.25
C VAL A 32 0.42 12.77 -7.54
N ALA A 33 0.45 13.65 -6.55
CA ALA A 33 1.67 13.93 -5.78
C ALA A 33 2.19 12.67 -5.08
N GLU A 34 1.29 11.92 -4.44
CA GLU A 34 1.58 10.65 -3.78
C GLU A 34 2.14 9.57 -4.72
N VAL A 35 1.64 9.49 -5.95
CA VAL A 35 2.15 8.55 -6.95
C VAL A 35 3.55 8.96 -7.41
N LEU A 36 3.77 10.26 -7.64
CA LEU A 36 5.09 10.77 -8.03
C LEU A 36 6.12 10.57 -6.91
N GLU A 37 5.76 10.85 -5.66
CA GLU A 37 6.63 10.63 -4.50
C GLU A 37 6.96 9.14 -4.32
N ARG A 38 5.97 8.25 -4.48
CA ARG A 38 6.23 6.80 -4.44
C ARG A 38 7.10 6.35 -5.60
N ALA A 39 6.93 6.91 -6.81
CA ALA A 39 7.78 6.61 -7.95
C ALA A 39 9.22 7.04 -7.70
N GLU A 40 9.43 8.23 -7.13
CA GLU A 40 10.75 8.74 -6.75
C GLU A 40 11.40 7.86 -5.67
N LYS A 41 10.64 7.49 -4.63
CA LYS A 41 11.11 6.55 -3.58
C LYS A 41 11.47 5.17 -4.14
N ALA A 42 10.73 4.71 -5.14
CA ALA A 42 11.01 3.46 -5.84
C ALA A 42 12.16 3.59 -6.89
N GLY A 43 12.74 4.78 -7.07
CA GLY A 43 13.80 5.03 -8.04
C GLY A 43 13.35 4.93 -9.50
N ILE A 44 12.05 5.09 -9.76
CA ILE A 44 11.46 4.90 -11.07
C ILE A 44 11.67 6.17 -11.89
N THR A 45 12.53 6.09 -12.91
CA THR A 45 12.80 7.20 -13.83
C THR A 45 12.16 6.95 -15.18
N TRP A 46 11.42 7.93 -15.69
CA TRP A 46 10.88 7.89 -17.05
C TRP A 46 12.01 8.08 -18.09
N PRO A 47 12.03 7.38 -19.24
CA PRO A 47 11.03 6.43 -19.74
C PRO A 47 11.17 5.02 -19.13
N ILE A 48 10.04 4.45 -18.72
CA ILE A 48 10.00 3.12 -18.13
C ILE A 48 9.58 2.05 -19.15
N GLY A 49 10.42 1.03 -19.33
CA GLY A 49 10.13 -0.14 -20.18
C GLY A 49 9.37 -1.27 -19.49
N ILE A 50 8.90 -1.05 -18.25
CA ILE A 50 8.25 -2.08 -17.43
C ILE A 50 6.74 -2.15 -17.70
N SER A 51 6.16 -3.33 -17.45
CA SER A 51 4.71 -3.54 -17.53
C SER A 51 3.99 -2.80 -16.40
N ASP A 52 2.74 -2.38 -16.62
CA ASP A 52 1.88 -1.75 -15.62
C ASP A 52 1.80 -2.57 -14.32
N LYS A 53 1.84 -3.90 -14.41
CA LYS A 53 1.81 -4.79 -13.24
C LYS A 53 3.08 -4.67 -12.39
N GLN A 54 4.24 -4.55 -13.03
CA GLN A 54 5.52 -4.35 -12.35
C GLN A 54 5.58 -2.95 -11.71
N LEU A 55 5.12 -1.93 -12.43
CA LEU A 55 5.02 -0.57 -11.90
C LEU A 55 4.17 -0.52 -10.63
N MET A 56 3.02 -1.19 -10.63
CA MET A 56 2.18 -1.29 -9.43
C MET A 56 2.87 -1.99 -8.28
N SER A 57 3.55 -3.11 -8.55
CA SER A 57 4.26 -3.86 -7.51
C SER A 57 5.40 -3.05 -6.89
N MET A 58 6.02 -2.13 -7.63
CA MET A 58 7.07 -1.24 -7.11
C MET A 58 6.49 -0.04 -6.35
N LEU A 59 5.40 0.55 -6.85
CA LEU A 59 4.74 1.69 -6.19
C LEU A 59 4.00 1.28 -4.91
N TYR A 60 3.38 0.10 -4.94
CA TYR A 60 2.62 -0.49 -3.86
C TYR A 60 3.19 -1.88 -3.60
N PRO A 61 4.38 -1.97 -2.99
CA PRO A 61 4.91 -3.26 -2.57
C PRO A 61 3.86 -3.90 -1.66
N SER A 62 3.51 -5.14 -1.94
CA SER A 62 2.68 -5.91 -1.03
C SER A 62 3.33 -5.84 0.33
N LEU A 63 2.59 -5.32 1.31
CA LEU A 63 2.94 -5.47 2.72
C LEU A 63 2.80 -6.97 3.01
N GLU A 64 3.77 -7.77 2.59
CA GLU A 64 3.93 -9.13 3.09
C GLU A 64 4.31 -8.98 4.56
N ASN A 65 3.26 -8.80 5.38
CA ASN A 65 3.13 -9.00 6.80
C ASN A 65 4.45 -9.16 7.54
N LYS A 66 5.22 -8.07 7.63
CA LYS A 66 6.33 -7.99 8.56
C LYS A 66 5.73 -7.64 9.91
N ASN A 67 5.68 -8.66 10.77
CA ASN A 67 5.33 -8.61 12.19
C ASN A 67 3.83 -8.69 12.49
N PHE A 68 3.16 -9.75 12.05
CA PHE A 68 2.15 -10.26 12.97
C PHE A 68 2.87 -10.78 14.21
N PRO A 69 2.44 -10.42 15.43
CA PRO A 69 2.89 -11.15 16.61
C PRO A 69 2.64 -12.65 16.37
N PRO A 70 3.48 -13.53 16.93
CA PRO A 70 3.23 -14.97 16.83
C PRO A 70 1.78 -15.24 17.24
N GLU A 71 1.08 -16.05 16.45
CA GLU A 71 -0.29 -16.42 16.78
C GLU A 71 -0.33 -17.05 18.19
N PRO A 72 -1.30 -16.68 19.03
CA PRO A 72 -1.40 -17.23 20.37
C PRO A 72 -1.64 -18.75 20.30
N ASP A 73 -1.19 -19.47 21.32
CA ASP A 73 -1.47 -20.89 21.45
C ASP A 73 -2.98 -21.11 21.60
N MET A 74 -3.61 -21.58 20.52
CA MET A 74 -5.06 -21.77 20.45
C MET A 74 -5.54 -22.93 21.33
N GLU A 75 -4.68 -23.90 21.64
CA GLU A 75 -5.01 -24.97 22.61
C GLU A 75 -5.09 -24.38 24.02
N TYR A 76 -4.13 -23.54 24.40
CA TYR A 76 -4.16 -22.82 25.67
C TYR A 76 -5.42 -21.95 25.81
N VAL A 77 -5.74 -21.13 24.80
CA VAL A 77 -6.95 -20.29 24.79
C VAL A 77 -8.22 -21.14 24.94
N PHE A 78 -8.31 -22.25 24.21
CA PHE A 78 -9.46 -23.16 24.27
C PHE A 78 -9.62 -23.81 25.66
N HIS A 79 -8.53 -24.22 26.29
CA HIS A 79 -8.55 -24.78 27.65
C HIS A 79 -8.94 -23.74 28.69
N GLN A 80 -8.45 -22.51 28.57
CA GLN A 80 -8.76 -21.41 29.49
C GLN A 80 -10.22 -20.96 29.38
N MET A 81 -10.76 -20.91 28.16
CA MET A 81 -12.18 -20.59 27.92
C MET A 81 -13.16 -21.59 28.54
N LYS A 82 -12.74 -22.82 28.86
CA LYS A 82 -13.59 -23.81 29.55
C LYS A 82 -13.70 -23.57 31.05
N LYS A 83 -12.85 -22.72 31.64
CA LYS A 83 -12.90 -22.40 33.07
C LYS A 83 -14.04 -21.42 33.37
N LYS A 84 -14.70 -21.59 34.51
CA LYS A 84 -15.72 -20.62 34.97
C LYS A 84 -15.07 -19.25 35.19
N SER A 85 -15.73 -18.21 34.68
CA SER A 85 -15.33 -16.80 34.82
C SER A 85 -14.09 -16.33 34.04
N VAL A 86 -13.58 -17.11 33.08
CA VAL A 86 -12.55 -16.63 32.14
C VAL A 86 -13.23 -15.98 30.94
N THR A 87 -12.77 -14.77 30.57
CA THR A 87 -13.19 -14.07 29.35
C THR A 87 -12.00 -13.93 28.41
N LEU A 88 -12.28 -13.76 27.10
CA LEU A 88 -11.24 -13.47 26.11
C LEU A 88 -10.44 -12.21 26.46
N MET A 89 -11.07 -11.22 27.11
CA MET A 89 -10.41 -10.00 27.57
C MET A 89 -9.41 -10.28 28.69
N LEU A 90 -9.76 -11.15 29.65
CA LEU A 90 -8.86 -11.56 30.72
C LEU A 90 -7.62 -12.31 30.17
N LEU A 91 -7.83 -13.18 29.18
CA LEU A 91 -6.74 -13.93 28.51
C LEU A 91 -5.81 -13.05 27.66
N TRP A 92 -6.25 -11.84 27.30
CA TRP A 92 -5.47 -10.90 26.51
C TRP A 92 -4.62 -9.96 27.37
N GLU A 93 -5.00 -9.80 28.65
CA GLU A 93 -4.24 -9.01 29.64
C GLU A 93 -3.14 -9.80 30.38
N GLU A 94 -3.23 -11.14 30.42
CA GLU A 94 -2.22 -12.06 30.98
C GLU A 94 -1.00 -12.25 30.06
#